data_AF-A0A0B1T5V8-F1
#
_entry.id   AF-A0A0B1T5V8-F1
#
_cell.length_a   1.000
_cell.length_b   1.000
_cell.length_c   1.000
_cell.angle_alpha   90.00
_cell.angle_beta   90.00
_cell.angle_gamma   90.00
#
_symmetry.space_group_name_H-M   'P 1'
#
loop_
_entity.id
_entity.type
_entity.pdbx_description
1 polymer ?
#
loop_
_entity_poly.entity_id
_entity_poly.type
_entity_poly.pdbx_seq_one_letter_code
_entity_poly.pdbx_strand_id
1 'polypeptide(L)'
;MLLYLPYPEHPARNKQYSFKDVGCLDATRVKLLNRPASDDYVHANYVSTPTCTRRFICTQAPLESTCKDFWQMCIQDRVEYIVMLCNFFEKVCPSCFPVT
;
A
#
# COMPACT_ATOMS: atom_id res chain seq x y z
N MET A 1 7.82 -0.37 -3.63
CA MET A 1 8.08 0.67 -2.60
C MET A 1 9.10 1.64 -3.19
N LEU A 2 8.76 2.93 -3.30
CA LEU A 2 9.52 4.16 -3.67
C LEU A 2 8.45 5.22 -4.03
N LEU A 3 8.48 6.55 -3.79
CA LEU A 3 9.07 7.49 -2.83
C LEU A 3 8.23 8.82 -2.94
N TYR A 4 8.37 9.70 -1.95
CA TYR A 4 7.75 11.00 -1.65
C TYR A 4 7.61 12.08 -2.76
N LEU A 5 6.51 12.88 -2.74
CA LEU A 5 6.39 14.29 -3.21
C LEU A 5 5.24 15.01 -2.45
N PRO A 6 5.39 16.27 -1.96
CA PRO A 6 4.35 16.97 -1.18
C PRO A 6 3.46 17.92 -2.01
N TYR A 7 2.12 17.81 -1.93
CA TYR A 7 1.13 18.89 -2.22
C TYR A 7 -0.32 18.50 -1.71
N PRO A 8 -1.27 19.44 -1.46
CA PRO A 8 -2.18 19.40 -0.32
C PRO A 8 -3.53 18.69 -0.52
N GLU A 9 -3.91 18.00 0.56
CA GLU A 9 -5.22 17.79 1.21
C GLU A 9 -6.50 17.63 0.33
N HIS A 10 -7.07 16.42 0.35
CA HIS A 10 -8.49 16.14 0.04
C HIS A 10 -9.21 15.53 1.27
N PRO A 11 -10.44 15.98 1.61
CA PRO A 11 -10.99 15.88 2.97
C PRO A 11 -11.72 14.57 3.35
N ALA A 12 -11.56 13.46 2.62
CA ALA A 12 -12.55 12.38 2.69
C ALA A 12 -12.32 11.27 3.73
N ARG A 13 -11.24 11.24 4.53
CA ARG A 13 -11.09 10.20 5.57
C ARG A 13 -10.16 10.61 6.73
N ASN A 14 -10.72 11.37 7.66
CA ASN A 14 -10.10 11.70 8.95
C ASN A 14 -10.12 10.52 9.92
N LYS A 15 -9.16 9.60 9.78
CA LYS A 15 -8.41 8.93 10.87
C LYS A 15 -7.66 7.74 10.28
N GLN A 16 -6.36 7.68 10.60
CA GLN A 16 -5.49 6.50 10.50
C GLN A 16 -4.77 6.30 9.16
N TYR A 17 -3.88 7.23 8.80
CA TYR A 17 -2.76 6.95 7.91
C TYR A 17 -1.50 7.58 8.52
N SER A 18 -0.64 6.74 9.10
CA SER A 18 0.76 7.13 9.31
C SER A 18 1.36 7.32 7.91
N PHE A 19 2.14 8.39 7.69
CA PHE A 19 2.55 8.93 6.38
C PHE A 19 1.50 9.83 5.69
N LYS A 20 1.24 11.02 6.26
CA LYS A 20 0.34 12.05 5.73
C LYS A 20 0.72 12.61 4.34
N ASP A 21 1.87 12.23 3.78
CA ASP A 21 2.44 12.86 2.58
C ASP A 21 2.47 11.96 1.33
N VAL A 22 1.91 10.75 1.38
CA VAL A 22 1.89 9.83 0.23
C VAL A 22 0.45 9.43 -0.11
N GLY A 23 -0.10 10.05 -1.15
CA GLY A 23 -1.43 9.71 -1.66
C GLY A 23 -1.44 8.39 -2.43
N CYS A 24 -2.53 7.64 -2.31
CA CYS A 24 -2.83 6.48 -3.17
C CYS A 24 -3.58 6.97 -4.41
N LEU A 25 -2.98 6.87 -5.59
CA LEU A 25 -3.57 7.40 -6.83
C LEU A 25 -4.75 6.53 -7.28
N ASP A 26 -5.96 7.08 -7.33
CA ASP A 26 -7.15 6.31 -7.72
C ASP A 26 -7.05 5.66 -9.11
N ALA A 27 -6.36 6.31 -10.06
CA ALA A 27 -6.21 5.81 -11.42
C ALA A 27 -5.44 4.49 -11.52
N THR A 28 -4.52 4.24 -10.58
CA THR A 28 -3.64 3.06 -10.60
C THR A 28 -3.72 2.24 -9.32
N ARG A 29 -4.66 2.56 -8.41
CA ARG A 29 -4.77 1.86 -7.14
C ARG A 29 -5.13 0.40 -7.34
N VAL A 30 -4.58 -0.44 -6.48
CA VAL A 30 -5.02 -1.82 -6.37
C VAL A 30 -6.37 -1.84 -5.67
N LYS A 31 -7.29 -2.67 -6.16
CA LYS A 31 -8.61 -2.88 -5.56
C LYS A 31 -8.69 -4.32 -5.06
N LEU A 32 -9.14 -4.52 -3.84
CA LEU A 32 -9.37 -5.86 -3.32
C LEU A 32 -10.60 -6.47 -3.99
N LEU A 33 -10.41 -7.62 -4.63
CA LEU A 33 -11.49 -8.34 -5.31
C LEU A 33 -12.44 -8.99 -4.31
N ASN A 34 -13.69 -9.26 -4.73
CA ASN A 34 -14.73 -9.88 -3.91
C ASN A 34 -15.13 -9.07 -2.66
N ARG A 35 -14.92 -7.76 -2.68
CA ARG A 35 -15.38 -6.82 -1.64
C ARG A 35 -16.29 -5.76 -2.25
N PRO A 36 -17.22 -5.18 -1.48
CA PRO A 36 -17.99 -4.02 -1.93
C PRO A 36 -17.06 -2.83 -2.17
N ALA A 37 -17.43 -1.91 -3.07
CA ALA A 37 -16.62 -0.73 -3.40
C ALA A 37 -16.33 0.18 -2.19
N SER A 38 -17.14 0.10 -1.12
CA SER A 38 -16.91 0.79 0.14
C SER A 38 -15.75 0.23 0.97
N ASP A 39 -15.31 -1.00 0.68
CA ASP A 39 -14.32 -1.77 1.44
C ASP A 39 -13.24 -2.43 0.54
N ASP A 40 -13.07 -1.94 -0.69
CA ASP A 40 -12.08 -2.46 -1.64
C ASP A 40 -10.70 -1.79 -1.54
N TYR A 41 -10.52 -0.92 -0.54
CA TYR A 41 -9.36 -0.04 -0.45
C TYR A 41 -8.16 -0.72 0.22
N VAL A 42 -7.03 -0.68 -0.47
CA VAL A 42 -5.69 -0.93 0.08
C VAL A 42 -4.78 0.22 -0.38
N HIS A 43 -3.88 0.70 0.47
CA HIS A 43 -2.93 1.76 0.11
C HIS A 43 -1.79 1.18 -0.74
N ALA A 44 -2.12 0.88 -1.99
CA ALA A 44 -1.21 0.29 -2.96
C ALA A 44 -1.53 0.73 -4.38
N ASN A 45 -0.51 0.89 -5.22
CA ASN A 45 -0.61 1.28 -6.62
C ASN A 45 0.18 0.34 -7.52
N TYR A 46 -0.36 0.05 -8.70
CA TYR A 46 0.38 -0.57 -9.79
C TYR A 46 1.41 0.40 -10.36
N VAL A 47 2.63 -0.09 -10.58
CA VAL A 47 3.72 0.64 -11.23
C VAL A 47 4.15 -0.12 -12.47
N SER A 48 4.09 0.57 -13.61
CA SER A 48 4.49 0.07 -14.92
C SER A 48 5.98 0.24 -15.17
N THR A 49 6.56 -0.65 -15.96
CA THR A 49 7.81 -0.42 -16.69
C THR A 49 7.50 -0.12 -18.17
N PRO A 50 8.45 0.41 -18.95
CA PRO A 50 8.26 0.63 -20.39
C PRO A 50 7.84 -0.62 -21.17
N THR A 51 8.15 -1.80 -20.63
CA THR A 51 7.86 -3.11 -21.23
C THR A 51 6.68 -3.85 -20.59
N CYS A 52 6.12 -3.36 -19.47
CA CYS A 52 5.07 -4.05 -18.73
C CYS A 52 4.23 -3.08 -17.90
N THR A 53 2.94 -2.95 -18.22
CA THR A 53 2.03 -1.98 -17.60
C THR A 53 1.68 -2.28 -16.13
N ARG A 54 1.93 -3.50 -15.64
CA ARG A 54 1.71 -3.91 -14.24
C ARG A 54 2.88 -4.73 -13.72
N ARG A 55 4.06 -4.12 -13.70
CA ARG A 55 5.30 -4.82 -13.32
C ARG A 55 5.41 -4.98 -11.80
N PHE A 56 5.04 -3.94 -11.05
CA PHE A 56 5.23 -3.90 -9.61
C PHE A 56 3.99 -3.38 -8.88
N ILE A 57 3.83 -3.79 -7.63
CA ILE A 57 2.89 -3.19 -6.69
C ILE A 57 3.72 -2.41 -5.67
N CYS A 58 3.48 -1.11 -5.56
CA CYS A 58 4.04 -0.28 -4.50
C CYS A 58 2.96 -0.06 -3.46
N THR A 59 3.26 -0.40 -2.21
CA THR A 59 2.32 -0.31 -1.08
C THR A 59 3.03 0.21 0.15
N GLN A 60 2.26 0.74 1.10
CA GLN A 60 2.75 1.02 2.45
C GLN A 60 3.13 -0.28 3.18
N ALA A 61 3.95 -0.17 4.23
CA ALA A 61 4.12 -1.30 5.15
C ALA A 61 2.76 -1.66 5.77
N PRO A 62 2.40 -2.95 5.87
CA PRO A 62 1.15 -3.34 6.49
C PRO A 62 1.13 -2.92 7.95
N LEU A 63 0.04 -2.25 8.34
CA LEU A 63 -0.29 -1.98 9.73
C LEU A 63 -0.99 -3.21 10.31
N GLU A 64 -1.06 -3.30 11.64
CA GLU A 64 -1.81 -4.37 12.32
C GLU A 64 -3.26 -4.48 11.79
N SER A 65 -3.92 -3.33 11.59
CA SER A 65 -5.28 -3.26 11.07
C SER A 65 -5.41 -3.65 9.59
N THR A 66 -4.36 -3.51 8.78
CA THR A 66 -4.39 -3.73 7.32
C THR A 66 -3.61 -4.97 6.88
N CYS A 67 -3.14 -5.79 7.82
CA CYS A 67 -2.33 -6.99 7.51
C CYS A 67 -3.12 -8.01 6.67
N LYS A 68 -4.40 -8.20 6.97
CA LYS A 68 -5.29 -9.08 6.18
C LYS A 68 -5.46 -8.59 4.74
N ASP A 69 -5.62 -7.29 4.57
CA ASP A 69 -5.80 -6.65 3.26
C ASP A 69 -4.53 -6.78 2.41
N PHE A 70 -3.36 -6.61 3.04
CA PHE A 70 -2.06 -6.83 2.40
C PHE A 70 -1.92 -8.25 1.87
N TRP A 71 -2.25 -9.27 2.68
CA TRP A 71 -2.14 -10.66 2.24
C TRP A 71 -3.17 -11.03 1.18
N GLN A 72 -4.40 -10.52 1.28
CA GLN A 72 -5.39 -10.70 0.22
C GLN A 72 -4.90 -10.11 -1.11
N MET A 73 -4.30 -8.93 -1.08
CA MET A 73 -3.68 -8.31 -2.25
C MET A 73 -2.56 -9.18 -2.85
N CYS A 74 -1.69 -9.73 -2.01
CA CYS A 74 -0.61 -10.61 -2.49
C CYS A 74 -1.16 -11.88 -3.17
N ILE A 75 -2.19 -12.51 -2.59
CA ILE A 75 -2.80 -13.72 -3.15
C ILE A 75 -3.51 -13.42 -4.46
N GLN A 76 -4.33 -12.36 -4.51
CA GLN A 76 -5.13 -12.06 -5.72
C GLN A 76 -4.24 -11.69 -6.92
N ASP A 77 -3.15 -10.95 -6.68
CA ASP A 77 -2.21 -10.50 -7.72
C ASP A 77 -1.08 -11.50 -7.96
N ARG A 78 -1.13 -12.68 -7.30
CA ARG A 78 -0.15 -13.76 -7.41
C ARG A 78 1.28 -13.26 -7.19
N VAL A 79 1.49 -12.48 -6.14
CA VAL A 79 2.80 -11.93 -5.78
C VAL A 79 3.74 -13.08 -5.38
N GLU A 80 4.83 -13.25 -6.14
CA GLU A 80 5.84 -14.27 -5.88
C GLU A 80 6.94 -13.77 -4.93
N TYR A 81 7.24 -12.47 -4.95
CA TYR A 81 8.33 -11.86 -4.20
C TYR A 81 7.89 -10.58 -3.50
N ILE A 82 8.20 -10.47 -2.21
CA ILE A 82 7.99 -9.27 -1.40
C ILE A 82 9.37 -8.71 -1.05
N VAL A 83 9.63 -7.47 -1.44
CA VAL A 83 10.86 -6.76 -1.11
C VAL A 83 10.52 -5.64 -0.12
N MET A 84 11.00 -5.78 1.12
CA MET A 84 10.88 -4.76 2.16
C MET A 84 12.15 -3.90 2.15
N LEU A 85 12.01 -2.59 1.92
CA LEU A 85 13.15 -1.66 1.84
C LEU A 85 13.43 -0.95 3.17
N CYS A 86 12.56 -1.13 4.17
CA CYS A 86 12.68 -0.52 5.50
C CYS A 86 13.03 -1.59 6.55
N ASN A 87 13.65 -1.15 7.65
CA ASN A 87 13.85 -2.01 8.81
C ASN A 87 12.55 -2.07 9.65
N PHE A 88 12.33 -3.14 10.42
CA PHE A 88 11.10 -3.27 11.25
C PHE A 88 10.96 -2.18 12.31
N PHE A 89 12.09 -1.58 12.70
CA PHE A 89 12.18 -0.47 13.63
C PHE A 89 12.95 0.68 12.96
N GLU A 90 12.22 1.72 12.56
CA GLU A 90 12.83 3.01 12.28
C GLU A 90 12.93 3.78 13.60
N LYS A 91 14.09 4.37 13.88
CA LYS A 91 14.27 5.19 15.08
C LYS A 91 13.29 6.37 14.97
N VAL A 92 12.26 6.34 15.81
CA VAL A 92 11.13 7.29 15.97
C VAL A 92 9.85 6.87 15.21
N CYS A 93 8.88 6.32 15.97
CA CYS A 93 7.46 6.01 15.65
C CYS A 93 7.10 4.56 15.20
N PRO A 94 5.89 4.04 15.56
CA PRO A 94 5.67 2.61 15.85
C PRO A 94 5.45 1.68 14.64
N SER A 95 6.31 0.65 14.63
CA SER A 95 6.13 -0.78 14.27
C SER A 95 5.47 -1.18 12.95
N CYS A 96 6.30 -1.71 12.05
CA CYS A 96 5.90 -2.65 10.99
C CYS A 96 5.47 -3.99 11.61
N PHE A 97 4.39 -4.61 11.14
CA PHE A 97 4.01 -5.95 11.58
C PHE A 97 4.92 -7.01 10.92
N PRO A 98 5.48 -7.99 11.67
CA PRO A 98 6.33 -9.03 11.11
C PRO A 98 5.52 -9.98 10.23
N VAL A 99 6.02 -10.26 9.04
CA VAL A 99 5.51 -11.32 8.15
C VAL A 99 6.33 -12.59 8.40
N THR A 100 5.74 -13.55 9.12
CA THR A 100 6.23 -14.94 9.27
C THR A 100 5.71 -15.84 8.19
#